data_AF-X1DLY9-F1
#
_entry.id   AF-X1DLY9-F1
#
_cell.length_a   1.000
_cell.length_b   1.000
_cell.length_c   1.000
_cell.angle_alpha   90.00
_cell.angle_beta   90.00
_cell.angle_gamma   90.00
#
_symmetry.space_group_name_H-M   'P 1'
#
loop_
_entity.id
_entity.type
_entity.pdbx_description
1 polymer ?
#
loop_
_entity_poly.entity_id
_entity_poly.type
_entity_poly.pdbx_seq_one_letter_code
_entity_poly.pdbx_strand_id
1 'polypeptide(L)'
;MCENISKKVSDMLDYPLTANSLKNSITNFNSITLKEVDNLNLHDFGIFLDLEPDDEEKQQLEQNIQVALSSGGIDLEDAIEIRQIRSLKLANQMLKVKRKKKQAYERQIQADMAQQQASANTQATQAAAESEVQKQEVLTNQKINFEQAKSQMEIERMRSEAEIKRQLMAEEFNYQIQLEQMKGQRETNREAQIEDRKDKRTRIAGSQQSAMIDQRKNDLMPTNFSTFSGKLGVSIS
;
A
#
# COMPACT_ATOMS: atom_id res chain seq x y z
N MET A 1 -74.57 85.10 -1.12
CA MET A 1 -75.09 83.78 -0.69
C MET A 1 -75.23 83.68 0.83
N CYS A 2 -74.25 84.12 1.62
CA CYS A 2 -74.31 84.11 3.09
C CYS A 2 -75.41 85.01 3.71
N GLU A 3 -75.71 86.17 3.12
CA GLU A 3 -76.75 87.08 3.66
C GLU A 3 -78.17 86.48 3.57
N ASN A 4 -78.51 85.85 2.44
CA ASN A 4 -79.80 85.18 2.25
C ASN A 4 -79.96 83.96 3.18
N ILE A 5 -78.86 83.27 3.48
CA ILE A 5 -78.85 82.18 4.45
C ILE A 5 -79.07 82.74 5.87
N SER A 6 -78.40 83.83 6.23
CA SER A 6 -78.55 84.46 7.55
C SER A 6 -79.97 84.97 7.80
N LYS A 7 -80.59 85.65 6.82
CA LYS A 7 -81.98 86.12 6.93
C LYS A 7 -82.97 84.95 7.07
N LYS A 8 -82.78 83.89 6.29
CA LYS A 8 -83.65 82.69 6.35
C LYS A 8 -83.51 81.91 7.66
N VAL A 9 -82.32 81.89 8.25
CA VAL A 9 -82.09 81.29 9.58
C VAL A 9 -82.72 82.15 10.67
N SER A 10 -82.69 83.48 10.56
CA SER A 10 -83.38 84.39 11.47
C SER A 10 -84.89 84.13 11.44
N ASP A 11 -85.50 84.06 10.26
CA ASP A 11 -86.93 83.76 10.11
C ASP A 11 -87.30 82.39 10.71
N MET A 12 -86.43 81.39 10.58
CA MET A 12 -86.64 80.06 11.18
C MET A 12 -86.50 80.03 12.70
N LEU A 13 -85.78 80.99 13.30
CA LEU A 13 -85.64 81.13 14.75
C LEU A 13 -86.83 81.89 15.38
N ASP A 14 -87.50 82.75 14.63
CA ASP A 14 -88.69 83.51 15.09
C ASP A 14 -89.95 82.63 15.21
N TYR A 15 -90.01 81.52 14.46
CA TYR A 15 -91.10 80.55 14.58
C TYR A 15 -90.79 79.46 15.64
N PRO A 16 -91.64 79.30 16.67
CA PRO A 16 -91.31 78.45 17.83
C PRO A 16 -91.21 76.95 17.49
N LEU A 17 -91.92 76.46 16.47
CA LEU A 17 -91.84 75.06 16.01
C LEU A 17 -90.51 74.77 15.28
N THR A 18 -90.09 75.67 14.39
CA THR A 18 -88.82 75.54 13.66
C THR A 18 -87.62 75.81 14.55
N ALA A 19 -87.73 76.75 15.49
CA ALA A 19 -86.70 77.03 16.48
C ALA A 19 -86.42 75.82 17.39
N ASN A 20 -87.47 75.14 17.87
CA ASN A 20 -87.32 73.92 18.65
C ASN A 20 -86.74 72.77 17.81
N SER A 21 -87.16 72.62 16.55
CA SER A 21 -86.58 71.62 15.65
C SER A 21 -85.09 71.87 15.42
N LEU A 22 -84.70 73.13 15.19
CA LEU A 22 -83.31 73.51 14.96
C LEU A 22 -82.45 73.28 16.21
N LYS A 23 -82.98 73.67 17.39
CA LYS A 23 -82.34 73.44 18.69
C LYS A 23 -82.17 71.96 19.00
N ASN A 24 -83.17 71.14 18.71
CA ASN A 24 -83.11 69.69 18.88
C ASN A 24 -82.13 69.04 17.89
N SER A 25 -82.10 69.50 16.63
CA SER A 25 -81.13 69.03 15.63
C SER A 25 -79.70 69.38 16.02
N ILE A 26 -79.43 70.60 16.51
CA ILE A 26 -78.11 71.00 17.01
C ILE A 26 -77.72 70.17 18.22
N THR A 27 -78.65 69.93 19.16
CA THR A 27 -78.39 69.15 20.36
C THR A 27 -78.12 67.68 20.03
N ASN A 28 -78.89 67.07 19.12
CA ASN A 28 -78.67 65.70 18.66
C ASN A 28 -77.37 65.59 17.86
N PHE A 29 -77.09 66.51 16.96
CA PHE A 29 -75.84 66.52 16.19
C PHE A 29 -74.64 66.62 17.13
N ASN A 30 -74.64 67.59 18.07
CA ASN A 30 -73.57 67.74 19.05
C ASN A 30 -73.44 66.51 19.96
N SER A 31 -74.55 65.89 20.38
CA SER A 31 -74.55 64.67 21.20
C SER A 31 -73.99 63.46 20.43
N ILE A 32 -74.33 63.34 19.13
CA ILE A 32 -73.80 62.29 18.26
C ILE A 32 -72.30 62.52 18.00
N THR A 33 -71.89 63.76 17.72
CA THR A 33 -70.46 64.10 17.55
C THR A 33 -69.67 63.88 18.83
N LEU A 34 -70.23 64.19 20.00
CA LEU A 34 -69.59 63.89 21.30
C LEU A 34 -69.47 62.37 21.54
N LYS A 35 -70.45 61.57 21.12
CA LYS A 35 -70.36 60.10 21.15
C LYS A 35 -69.35 59.55 20.14
N GLU A 36 -69.19 60.19 18.98
CA GLU A 36 -68.13 59.86 18.03
C GLU A 36 -66.74 60.22 18.58
N VAL A 37 -66.62 61.31 19.35
CA VAL A 37 -65.36 61.68 20.04
C VAL A 37 -65.02 60.67 21.14
N ASP A 38 -66.00 60.11 21.84
CA ASP A 38 -65.80 59.04 22.84
C ASP A 38 -65.35 57.72 22.18
N ASN A 39 -65.79 57.46 20.94
CA ASN A 39 -65.33 56.35 20.10
C ASN A 39 -64.04 56.66 19.31
N LEU A 40 -63.57 57.91 19.34
CA LEU A 40 -62.27 58.30 18.80
C LEU A 40 -61.22 57.85 19.82
N ASN A 41 -61.01 56.55 19.82
CA ASN A 41 -60.05 55.83 20.63
C ASN A 41 -58.76 56.65 20.77
N LEU A 42 -58.34 56.82 22.03
CA LEU A 42 -57.04 57.33 22.47
C LEU A 42 -55.82 56.59 21.85
N HIS A 43 -56.06 55.68 20.90
CA HIS A 43 -55.13 54.77 20.25
C HIS A 43 -54.46 55.36 19.00
N ASP A 44 -54.85 56.56 18.56
CA ASP A 44 -54.30 57.22 17.36
C ASP A 44 -53.45 58.47 17.65
N PHE A 45 -53.14 58.72 18.94
CA PHE A 45 -51.96 59.52 19.25
C PHE A 45 -50.74 58.62 19.05
N GLY A 46 -49.93 58.92 18.03
CA GLY A 46 -48.66 58.26 17.70
C GLY A 46 -47.57 58.40 18.75
N ILE A 47 -47.87 58.04 20.00
CA ILE A 47 -46.88 57.57 20.96
C ILE A 47 -46.77 56.08 20.69
N PHE A 48 -45.85 55.70 19.81
CA PHE A 48 -45.29 54.37 19.89
C PHE A 48 -44.64 54.30 21.27
N LEU A 49 -45.29 53.63 22.23
CA LEU A 49 -44.51 52.99 23.28
C LEU A 49 -43.66 51.98 22.51
N ASP A 50 -42.43 52.37 22.16
CA ASP A 50 -41.35 51.41 22.06
C ASP A 50 -41.34 50.75 23.44
N LEU A 51 -42.10 49.66 23.59
CA LEU A 51 -42.06 48.84 24.77
C LEU A 51 -40.60 48.42 24.85
N GLU A 52 -39.85 49.06 25.75
CA GLU A 52 -38.48 48.65 26.01
C GLU A 52 -38.55 47.15 26.22
N PRO A 53 -37.72 46.37 25.49
CA PRO A 53 -37.78 44.94 25.64
C PRO A 53 -37.55 44.64 27.11
N ASP A 54 -38.46 43.85 27.69
CA ASP A 54 -38.44 43.51 29.11
C ASP A 54 -37.04 43.01 29.48
N ASP A 55 -36.53 43.42 30.63
CA ASP A 55 -35.14 43.15 31.01
C ASP A 55 -34.87 41.64 31.03
N GLU A 56 -35.89 40.84 31.30
CA GLU A 56 -35.87 39.38 31.22
C GLU A 56 -35.62 38.85 29.79
N GLU A 57 -36.29 39.39 28.77
CA GLU A 57 -36.13 38.92 27.39
C GLU A 57 -34.77 39.33 26.79
N LYS A 58 -34.24 40.51 27.18
CA LYS A 58 -32.87 40.92 26.83
C LYS A 58 -31.84 40.00 27.47
N GLN A 59 -32.04 39.64 28.74
CA GLN A 59 -31.15 38.74 29.45
C GLN A 59 -31.13 37.34 28.82
N GLN A 60 -32.29 36.83 28.38
CA GLN A 60 -32.38 35.57 27.64
C GLN A 60 -31.66 35.62 26.29
N LEU A 61 -31.78 36.72 25.54
CA LEU A 61 -31.04 36.90 24.28
C LEU A 61 -29.52 36.92 24.53
N GLU A 62 -29.06 37.64 25.55
CA GLU A 62 -27.65 37.74 25.89
C GLU A 62 -27.07 36.37 26.31
N GLN A 63 -27.83 35.60 27.10
CA GLN A 63 -27.48 34.23 27.44
C GLN A 63 -27.37 33.34 26.20
N ASN A 64 -28.31 33.46 25.26
CA ASN A 64 -28.28 32.70 24.00
C ASN A 64 -27.08 33.07 23.11
N ILE A 65 -26.72 34.36 23.07
CA ILE A 65 -25.53 34.84 22.36
C ILE A 65 -24.27 34.28 23.02
N GLN A 66 -24.18 34.31 24.34
CA GLN A 66 -23.02 33.79 25.07
C GLN A 66 -22.85 32.27 24.90
N VAL A 67 -23.96 31.51 24.92
CA VAL A 67 -23.95 30.07 24.63
C VAL A 67 -23.57 29.79 23.18
N ALA A 68 -24.06 30.59 22.22
CA ALA A 68 -23.70 30.43 20.82
C ALA A 68 -22.22 30.78 20.57
N LEU A 69 -21.68 31.78 21.26
CA LEU A 69 -20.26 32.15 21.18
C LEU A 69 -19.36 31.09 21.81
N SER A 70 -19.72 30.58 22.98
CA SER A 70 -18.93 29.55 23.68
C SER A 70 -18.95 28.20 22.96
N SER A 71 -20.08 27.85 22.34
CA SER A 71 -20.18 26.66 21.47
C SER A 71 -19.55 26.85 20.09
N GLY A 72 -19.03 28.04 19.78
CA GLY A 72 -18.48 28.37 18.47
C GLY A 72 -19.52 28.45 17.36
N GLY A 73 -20.82 28.42 17.66
CA GLY A 73 -21.90 28.49 16.68
C GLY A 73 -22.04 29.86 15.99
N ILE A 74 -21.47 30.91 16.56
CA ILE A 74 -21.34 32.25 15.95
C ILE A 74 -19.95 32.82 16.24
N ASP A 75 -19.53 33.81 15.46
CA ASP A 75 -18.30 34.54 15.70
C ASP A 75 -18.54 35.78 16.58
N LEU A 76 -17.47 36.35 17.14
CA LEU A 76 -17.55 37.54 17.99
C LEU A 76 -18.19 38.73 17.26
N GLU A 77 -17.90 38.89 15.98
CA GLU A 77 -18.47 39.93 15.11
C GLU A 77 -19.99 39.77 14.99
N ASP A 78 -20.47 38.55 14.74
CA ASP A 78 -21.90 38.24 14.67
C ASP A 78 -22.60 38.52 16.00
N ALA A 79 -21.96 38.21 17.12
CA ALA A 79 -22.50 38.51 18.45
C ALA A 79 -22.66 40.03 18.67
N ILE A 80 -21.72 40.83 18.19
CA ILE A 80 -21.79 42.30 18.25
C ILE A 80 -22.92 42.83 17.36
N GLU A 81 -23.06 42.31 16.13
CA GLU A 81 -24.15 42.68 15.22
C GLU A 81 -25.52 42.39 15.83
N ILE A 82 -25.70 41.20 16.41
CA ILE A 82 -26.98 40.77 16.98
C ILE A 82 -27.36 41.64 18.19
N ARG A 83 -26.39 42.04 19.03
CA ARG A 83 -26.62 42.93 20.17
C ARG A 83 -27.08 44.34 19.79
N GLN A 84 -26.76 44.81 18.58
CA GLN A 84 -27.17 46.14 18.10
C GLN A 84 -28.60 46.17 17.56
N ILE A 85 -29.23 45.01 17.35
CA ILE A 85 -30.59 44.91 16.81
C ILE A 85 -31.62 45.26 17.88
N ARG A 86 -32.37 46.34 17.66
CA ARG A 86 -33.40 46.83 18.60
C ARG A 86 -34.57 45.86 18.81
N SER A 87 -34.89 45.04 17.81
CA SER A 87 -35.98 44.05 17.89
C SER A 87 -35.44 42.67 18.29
N LEU A 88 -35.84 42.18 19.46
CA LEU A 88 -35.45 40.85 19.96
C LEU A 88 -35.83 39.70 19.01
N LYS A 89 -36.98 39.82 18.32
CA LYS A 89 -37.44 38.81 17.35
C LYS A 89 -36.52 38.75 16.14
N LEU A 90 -36.07 39.91 15.64
CA LEU A 90 -35.13 39.98 14.53
C LEU A 90 -33.73 39.48 14.94
N ALA A 91 -33.28 39.84 16.15
CA ALA A 91 -32.01 39.37 16.71
C ALA A 91 -31.95 37.84 16.79
N ASN A 92 -33.01 37.20 17.29
CA ASN A 92 -33.11 35.73 17.37
C ASN A 92 -33.16 35.06 16.00
N GLN A 93 -33.85 35.66 15.02
CA GLN A 93 -33.86 35.15 13.65
C GLN A 93 -32.48 35.22 13.01
N MET A 94 -31.77 36.33 13.21
CA MET A 94 -30.42 36.53 12.70
C MET A 94 -29.43 35.56 13.35
N LEU A 95 -29.52 35.35 14.67
CA LEU A 95 -28.75 34.34 15.40
C LEU A 95 -28.92 32.95 14.79
N LYS A 96 -30.17 32.55 14.47
CA LYS A 96 -30.45 31.25 13.85
C LYS A 96 -29.87 31.13 12.45
N VAL A 97 -29.92 32.19 11.65
CA VAL A 97 -29.39 32.20 10.28
C VAL A 97 -27.85 32.10 10.30
N LYS A 98 -27.18 32.90 11.12
CA LYS A 98 -25.72 32.89 11.27
C LYS A 98 -25.22 31.52 11.72
N ARG A 99 -25.86 30.92 12.74
CA ARG A 99 -25.56 29.54 13.19
C ARG A 99 -25.67 28.50 12.07
N LYS A 100 -26.74 28.55 11.28
CA LYS A 100 -26.93 27.62 10.15
C LYS A 100 -25.88 27.83 9.07
N LYS A 101 -25.52 29.08 8.77
CA LYS A 101 -24.51 29.41 7.76
C LYS A 101 -23.13 28.88 8.19
N LYS A 102 -22.75 29.09 9.45
CA LYS A 102 -21.49 28.57 10.00
C LYS A 102 -21.44 27.05 9.98
N GLN A 103 -22.50 26.38 10.45
CA GLN A 103 -22.59 24.91 10.40
C GLN A 103 -22.53 24.35 8.96
N ALA A 104 -23.08 25.07 7.97
CA ALA A 104 -22.98 24.67 6.57
C ALA A 104 -21.55 24.83 6.04
N TYR A 105 -20.89 25.94 6.38
CA TYR A 105 -19.50 26.21 6.02
C TYR A 105 -18.53 25.21 6.65
N GLU A 106 -18.69 24.89 7.94
CA GLU A 106 -17.89 23.86 8.62
C GLU A 106 -18.09 22.48 8.00
N ARG A 107 -19.33 22.11 7.65
CA ARG A 107 -19.59 20.85 6.92
C ARG A 107 -18.93 20.83 5.55
N GLN A 108 -18.92 21.95 4.84
CA GLN A 108 -18.24 22.07 3.57
C GLN A 108 -16.74 21.92 3.73
N ILE A 109 -16.11 22.62 4.69
CA ILE A 109 -14.68 22.47 4.99
C ILE A 109 -14.36 21.02 5.36
N GLN A 110 -15.16 20.38 6.20
CA GLN A 110 -14.94 18.97 6.56
C GLN A 110 -15.05 18.04 5.36
N ALA A 111 -16.02 18.26 4.47
CA ALA A 111 -16.15 17.51 3.23
C ALA A 111 -14.95 17.75 2.29
N ASP A 112 -14.51 18.99 2.15
CA ASP A 112 -13.36 19.38 1.31
C ASP A 112 -12.06 18.77 1.87
N MET A 113 -11.85 18.83 3.19
CA MET A 113 -10.71 18.19 3.86
C MET A 113 -10.75 16.67 3.69
N ALA A 114 -11.92 16.04 3.85
CA ALA A 114 -12.07 14.61 3.64
C ALA A 114 -11.78 14.21 2.19
N GLN A 115 -12.24 15.00 1.22
CA GLN A 115 -11.95 14.79 -0.20
C GLN A 115 -10.46 14.96 -0.49
N GLN A 116 -9.82 16.03 0.01
CA GLN A 116 -8.39 16.24 -0.15
C GLN A 116 -7.57 15.12 0.49
N GLN A 117 -7.94 14.67 1.68
CA GLN A 117 -7.28 13.54 2.34
C GLN A 117 -7.47 12.23 1.57
N ALA A 118 -8.66 12.00 1.01
CA ALA A 118 -8.92 10.83 0.18
C ALA A 118 -8.06 10.87 -1.10
N SER A 119 -8.00 12.01 -1.80
CA SER A 119 -7.15 12.18 -2.98
C SER A 119 -5.66 12.02 -2.66
N ALA A 120 -5.19 12.58 -1.54
CA ALA A 120 -3.81 12.43 -1.08
C ALA A 120 -3.48 10.97 -0.75
N ASN A 121 -4.39 10.25 -0.08
CA ASN A 121 -4.22 8.83 0.23
C ASN A 121 -4.19 7.96 -1.03
N THR A 122 -5.05 8.25 -2.02
CA THR A 122 -5.02 7.55 -3.31
C THR A 122 -3.71 7.80 -4.04
N GLN A 123 -3.23 9.04 -4.11
CA GLN A 123 -1.96 9.37 -4.75
C GLN A 123 -0.78 8.72 -4.03
N ALA A 124 -0.77 8.71 -2.70
CA ALA A 124 0.25 8.04 -1.91
C ALA A 124 0.24 6.52 -2.12
N THR A 125 -0.95 5.91 -2.20
CA THR A 125 -1.09 4.46 -2.44
C THR A 125 -0.65 4.10 -3.85
N GLN A 126 -0.97 4.94 -4.85
CA GLN A 126 -0.53 4.74 -6.23
C GLN A 126 1.00 4.87 -6.33
N ALA A 127 1.59 5.91 -5.73
CA ALA A 127 3.04 6.08 -5.71
C ALA A 127 3.75 4.92 -4.98
N ALA A 128 3.17 4.42 -3.88
CA ALA A 128 3.69 3.26 -3.17
C ALA A 128 3.60 1.97 -4.02
N ALA A 129 2.49 1.77 -4.74
CA ALA A 129 2.32 0.63 -5.64
C ALA A 129 3.32 0.68 -6.81
N GLU A 130 3.53 1.86 -7.42
CA GLU A 130 4.52 2.06 -8.48
C GLU A 130 5.94 1.82 -7.98
N SER A 131 6.27 2.31 -6.77
CA SER A 131 7.57 2.04 -6.15
C SER A 131 7.78 0.56 -5.84
N GLU A 132 6.76 -0.17 -5.40
CA GLU A 132 6.86 -1.60 -5.15
C GLU A 132 7.02 -2.37 -6.47
N VAL A 133 6.30 -2.01 -7.54
CA VAL A 133 6.50 -2.60 -8.88
C VAL A 133 7.93 -2.39 -9.35
N GLN A 134 8.46 -1.16 -9.28
CA GLN A 134 9.85 -0.89 -9.65
C GLN A 134 10.84 -1.71 -8.82
N LYS A 135 10.61 -1.85 -7.51
CA LYS A 135 11.42 -2.67 -6.63
C LYS A 135 11.37 -4.15 -7.04
N GLN A 136 10.19 -4.67 -7.36
CA GLN A 136 10.02 -6.05 -7.82
C GLN A 136 10.67 -6.29 -9.18
N GLU A 137 10.62 -5.34 -10.10
CA GLU A 137 11.34 -5.39 -11.37
C GLU A 137 12.85 -5.45 -11.14
N VAL A 138 13.39 -4.59 -10.26
CA VAL A 138 14.83 -4.61 -9.90
C VAL A 138 15.22 -5.95 -9.27
N LEU A 139 14.43 -6.46 -8.32
CA LEU A 139 14.68 -7.75 -7.68
C LEU A 139 14.63 -8.91 -8.69
N THR A 140 13.67 -8.88 -9.60
CA THR A 140 13.53 -9.91 -10.65
C THR A 140 14.72 -9.86 -11.61
N ASN A 141 15.12 -8.67 -12.06
CA ASN A 141 16.30 -8.49 -12.90
C ASN A 141 17.58 -8.93 -12.18
N GLN A 142 17.74 -8.61 -10.90
CA GLN A 142 18.86 -9.09 -10.09
C GLN A 142 18.85 -10.62 -9.97
N LYS A 143 17.68 -11.24 -9.78
CA LYS A 143 17.54 -12.69 -9.72
C LYS A 143 17.89 -13.36 -11.04
N ILE A 144 17.43 -12.81 -12.17
CA ILE A 144 17.79 -13.30 -13.52
C ILE A 144 19.30 -13.20 -13.72
N ASN A 145 19.90 -12.06 -13.40
CA ASN A 145 21.34 -11.87 -13.53
C ASN A 145 22.12 -12.84 -12.64
N PHE A 146 21.64 -13.07 -11.41
CA PHE A 146 22.23 -14.02 -10.49
C PHE A 146 22.11 -15.47 -11.01
N GLU A 147 20.96 -15.85 -11.54
CA GLU A 147 20.72 -17.19 -12.09
C GLU A 147 21.54 -17.43 -13.37
N GLN A 148 21.66 -16.41 -14.24
CA GLN A 148 22.57 -16.43 -15.39
C GLN A 148 24.03 -16.57 -14.95
N ALA A 149 24.48 -15.80 -13.97
CA ALA A 149 25.84 -15.90 -13.43
C ALA A 149 26.10 -17.28 -12.81
N LYS A 150 25.14 -17.83 -12.08
CA LYS A 150 25.22 -19.18 -11.51
C LYS A 150 25.31 -20.25 -12.60
N SER A 151 24.49 -20.14 -13.65
CA SER A 151 24.54 -21.06 -14.79
C SER A 151 25.88 -20.99 -15.53
N GLN A 152 26.43 -19.79 -15.74
CA GLN A 152 27.76 -19.61 -16.33
C GLN A 152 28.84 -20.27 -15.46
N MET A 153 28.79 -20.06 -14.14
CA MET A 153 29.72 -20.69 -13.20
C MET A 153 29.58 -22.22 -13.19
N GLU A 154 28.36 -22.77 -13.27
CA GLU A 154 28.14 -24.22 -13.38
C GLU A 154 28.70 -24.78 -14.69
N ILE A 155 28.57 -24.05 -15.82
CA ILE A 155 29.17 -24.43 -17.10
C ILE A 155 30.70 -24.42 -17.00
N GLU A 156 31.30 -23.40 -16.40
CA GLU A 156 32.75 -23.32 -16.19
C GLU A 156 33.24 -24.47 -15.30
N ARG A 157 32.53 -24.76 -14.21
CA ARG A 157 32.84 -25.87 -13.32
C ARG A 157 32.76 -27.21 -14.06
N MET A 158 31.70 -27.43 -14.83
CA MET A 158 31.52 -28.64 -15.63
C MET A 158 32.59 -28.80 -16.70
N ARG A 159 33.00 -27.71 -17.36
CA ARG A 159 34.11 -27.72 -18.33
C ARG A 159 35.42 -28.10 -17.65
N SER A 160 35.71 -27.51 -16.49
CA SER A 160 36.91 -27.83 -15.70
C SER A 160 36.89 -29.28 -15.22
N GLU A 161 35.76 -29.76 -14.68
CA GLU A 161 35.59 -31.16 -14.27
C GLU A 161 35.76 -32.12 -15.46
N ALA A 162 35.21 -31.81 -16.63
CA ALA A 162 35.36 -32.61 -17.84
C ALA A 162 36.82 -32.65 -18.33
N GLU A 163 37.54 -31.52 -18.27
CA GLU A 163 38.95 -31.44 -18.64
C GLU A 163 39.82 -32.27 -17.68
N ILE A 164 39.63 -32.11 -16.36
CA ILE A 164 40.32 -32.90 -15.34
C ILE A 164 40.02 -34.39 -15.54
N LYS A 165 38.76 -34.75 -15.79
CA LYS A 165 38.38 -36.15 -16.05
C LYS A 165 39.05 -36.69 -17.31
N ARG A 166 39.19 -35.87 -18.36
CA ARG A 166 39.90 -36.26 -19.59
C ARG A 166 41.38 -36.50 -19.34
N GLN A 167 42.01 -35.66 -18.50
CA GLN A 167 43.41 -35.83 -18.09
C GLN A 167 43.59 -37.10 -17.26
N LEU A 168 42.72 -37.33 -16.27
CA LEU A 168 42.73 -38.55 -15.45
C LEU A 168 42.55 -39.81 -16.30
N MET A 169 41.57 -39.84 -17.21
CA MET A 169 41.38 -41.00 -18.10
C MET A 169 42.59 -41.27 -19.00
N ALA A 170 43.27 -40.22 -19.48
CA ALA A 170 44.49 -40.39 -20.26
C ALA A 170 45.64 -40.94 -19.41
N GLU A 171 45.75 -40.50 -18.15
CA GLU A 171 46.73 -41.01 -17.21
C GLU A 171 46.45 -42.47 -16.82
N GLU A 172 45.20 -42.80 -16.50
CA GLU A 172 44.74 -44.17 -16.25
C GLU A 172 45.02 -45.09 -17.44
N PHE A 173 44.73 -44.63 -18.67
CA PHE A 173 45.03 -45.38 -19.87
C PHE A 173 46.54 -45.62 -20.04
N ASN A 174 47.38 -44.61 -19.80
CA ASN A 174 48.84 -44.76 -19.85
C ASN A 174 49.34 -45.78 -18.81
N TYR A 175 48.84 -45.72 -17.56
CA TYR A 175 49.17 -46.72 -16.55
C TYR A 175 48.70 -48.12 -16.95
N GLN A 176 47.51 -48.24 -17.53
CA GLN A 176 46.99 -49.52 -18.01
C GLN A 176 47.88 -50.11 -19.11
N ILE A 177 48.32 -49.31 -20.07
CA ILE A 177 49.26 -49.74 -21.12
C ILE A 177 50.59 -50.20 -20.53
N GLN A 178 51.16 -49.45 -19.58
CA GLN A 178 52.41 -49.86 -18.91
C GLN A 178 52.23 -51.17 -18.14
N LEU A 179 51.11 -51.33 -17.43
CA LEU A 179 50.78 -52.56 -16.72
C LEU A 179 50.62 -53.74 -17.68
N GLU A 180 49.90 -53.59 -18.79
CA GLU A 180 49.75 -54.64 -19.79
C GLU A 180 51.07 -54.97 -20.50
N GLN A 181 51.92 -53.98 -20.81
CA GLN A 181 53.26 -54.23 -21.33
C GLN A 181 54.11 -55.03 -20.33
N MET A 182 54.08 -54.67 -19.04
CA MET A 182 54.79 -55.41 -18.00
C MET A 182 54.24 -56.84 -17.83
N LYS A 183 52.91 -57.03 -17.89
CA LYS A 183 52.30 -58.36 -17.85
C LYS A 183 52.71 -59.18 -19.06
N GLY A 184 52.60 -58.63 -20.27
CA GLY A 184 53.04 -59.29 -21.51
C GLY A 184 54.51 -59.69 -21.45
N GLN A 185 55.40 -58.79 -21.01
CA GLN A 185 56.81 -59.12 -20.80
C GLN A 185 57.01 -60.24 -19.78
N ARG A 186 56.27 -60.23 -18.66
CA ARG A 186 56.32 -61.30 -17.66
C ARG A 186 55.85 -62.63 -18.23
N GLU A 187 54.79 -62.64 -19.04
CA GLU A 187 54.28 -63.83 -19.71
C GLU A 187 55.28 -64.36 -20.75
N THR A 188 55.80 -63.51 -21.63
CA THR A 188 56.83 -63.89 -22.61
C THR A 188 58.08 -64.43 -21.92
N ASN A 189 58.55 -63.78 -20.85
CA ASN A 189 59.69 -64.27 -20.08
C ASN A 189 59.40 -65.64 -19.44
N ARG A 190 58.17 -65.84 -18.95
CA ARG A 190 57.74 -67.12 -18.37
C ARG A 190 57.65 -68.21 -19.44
N GLU A 191 57.12 -67.91 -20.61
CA GLU A 191 57.05 -68.82 -21.76
C GLU A 191 58.43 -69.18 -22.26
N ALA A 192 59.32 -68.21 -22.46
CA ALA A 192 60.71 -68.45 -22.85
C ALA A 192 61.43 -69.36 -21.82
N GLN A 193 61.26 -69.12 -20.52
CA GLN A 193 61.81 -70.02 -19.48
C GLN A 193 61.18 -71.42 -19.50
N ILE A 194 59.90 -71.55 -19.87
CA ILE A 194 59.24 -72.85 -20.02
C ILE A 194 59.79 -73.57 -21.25
N GLU A 195 59.92 -72.90 -22.40
CA GLU A 195 60.48 -73.45 -23.63
C GLU A 195 61.95 -73.85 -23.44
N ASP A 196 62.79 -72.97 -22.89
CA ASP A 196 64.19 -73.29 -22.56
C ASP A 196 64.32 -74.55 -21.68
N ARG A 197 63.42 -74.73 -20.71
CA ARG A 197 63.40 -75.93 -19.87
C ARG A 197 62.95 -77.16 -20.64
N LYS A 198 62.01 -77.02 -21.57
CA LYS A 198 61.59 -78.12 -22.46
C LYS A 198 62.74 -78.50 -23.39
N ASP A 199 63.41 -77.55 -24.03
CA ASP A 199 64.54 -77.79 -24.92
C ASP A 199 65.71 -78.45 -24.20
N LYS A 200 66.06 -77.94 -23.00
CA LYS A 200 67.06 -78.58 -22.13
C LYS A 200 66.65 -80.02 -21.80
N ARG A 201 65.38 -80.28 -21.48
CA ARG A 201 64.87 -81.63 -21.19
C ARG A 201 64.97 -82.54 -22.42
N THR A 202 64.57 -82.06 -23.61
CA THR A 202 64.65 -82.82 -24.87
C THR A 202 66.09 -83.12 -25.25
N ARG A 203 67.00 -82.15 -25.12
CA ARG A 203 68.43 -82.35 -25.39
C ARG A 203 69.05 -83.35 -24.43
N ILE A 204 68.73 -83.26 -23.13
CA ILE A 204 69.17 -84.23 -22.12
C ILE A 204 68.63 -85.62 -22.46
N ALA A 205 67.33 -85.76 -22.72
CA ALA A 205 66.73 -87.03 -23.10
C ALA A 205 67.36 -87.64 -24.37
N GLY A 206 67.60 -86.83 -25.40
CA GLY A 206 68.29 -87.24 -26.61
C GLY A 206 69.72 -87.71 -26.34
N SER A 207 70.49 -86.95 -25.55
CA SER A 207 71.85 -87.34 -25.17
C SER A 207 71.90 -88.63 -24.33
N GLN A 208 70.94 -88.83 -23.43
CA GLN A 208 70.81 -90.07 -22.65
C GLN A 208 70.43 -91.25 -23.54
N GLN A 209 69.53 -91.05 -24.52
CA GLN A 209 69.18 -92.07 -25.51
C GLN A 209 70.37 -92.45 -26.38
N SER A 210 71.11 -91.48 -26.91
CA SER A 210 72.34 -91.73 -27.67
C SER A 210 73.37 -92.50 -26.84
N ALA A 211 73.62 -92.07 -25.60
CA ALA A 211 74.53 -92.75 -24.68
C ALA A 211 74.09 -94.20 -24.38
N MET A 212 72.79 -94.46 -24.16
CA MET A 212 72.25 -95.82 -23.99
C MET A 212 72.34 -96.67 -25.26
N ILE A 213 72.23 -96.07 -26.46
CA ILE A 213 72.42 -96.78 -27.73
C ILE A 213 73.89 -97.17 -27.90
N ASP A 214 74.82 -96.26 -27.62
CA ASP A 214 76.26 -96.54 -27.69
C ASP A 214 76.70 -97.57 -26.66
N GLN A 215 76.13 -97.52 -25.45
CA GLN A 215 76.35 -98.53 -24.42
C GLN A 215 75.88 -99.93 -24.88
N ARG A 216 74.71 -100.01 -25.53
CA ARG A 216 74.17 -101.26 -26.09
C ARG A 216 74.96 -101.80 -27.28
N LYS A 217 75.57 -100.92 -28.09
CA LYS A 217 76.40 -101.36 -29.24
C LYS A 217 77.76 -101.89 -28.82
N ASN A 218 78.31 -101.42 -27.70
CA ASN A 218 79.68 -101.69 -27.27
C ASN A 218 79.78 -102.55 -25.99
N ASP A 219 78.68 -103.12 -25.48
CA ASP A 219 78.60 -103.93 -24.25
C ASP A 219 79.28 -103.29 -23.02
N LEU A 220 79.09 -101.98 -22.85
CA LEU A 220 79.70 -101.21 -21.75
C LEU A 220 78.89 -101.34 -20.45
N MET A 221 79.55 -101.17 -19.29
CA MET A 221 78.90 -101.18 -17.97
C MET A 221 77.84 -100.06 -17.80
N PRO A 222 76.82 -100.24 -16.94
CA PRO A 222 75.74 -99.25 -16.72
C PRO A 222 76.24 -97.84 -16.43
N THR A 223 75.81 -96.86 -17.24
CA THR A 223 76.08 -95.43 -17.00
C THR A 223 74.98 -94.79 -16.17
N ASN A 224 75.34 -94.05 -15.12
CA ASN A 224 74.40 -93.36 -14.24
C ASN A 224 74.20 -91.91 -14.72
N PHE A 225 72.95 -91.49 -15.00
CA PHE A 225 72.64 -90.17 -15.57
C PHE A 225 72.27 -89.11 -14.50
N SER A 226 72.66 -89.32 -13.25
CA SER A 226 72.40 -88.40 -12.16
C SER A 226 73.53 -87.40 -11.96
N THR A 227 73.56 -86.33 -12.76
CA THR A 227 73.95 -84.97 -12.31
C THR A 227 73.84 -83.97 -13.46
N PHE A 228 72.77 -83.17 -13.44
CA PHE A 228 72.83 -81.80 -13.95
C PHE A 228 72.10 -80.89 -12.96
N SER A 229 72.63 -80.77 -11.74
CA SER A 229 72.29 -79.67 -10.84
C SER A 229 73.19 -78.50 -11.20
N GLY A 230 72.64 -77.57 -11.98
CA GLY A 230 73.30 -76.31 -12.28
C GLY A 230 73.59 -75.54 -10.99
N LYS A 231 74.88 -75.30 -10.72
CA LYS A 231 75.31 -74.15 -9.92
C LYS A 231 74.75 -72.89 -10.57
N LEU A 232 73.85 -72.20 -9.89
CA LEU A 232 73.55 -70.79 -10.14
C LEU A 232 73.63 -70.09 -8.79
N GLY A 233 74.59 -69.18 -8.71
CA GLY A 233 75.02 -68.50 -7.50
C GLY A 233 73.93 -67.60 -6.93
N VAL A 234 73.84 -67.63 -5.61
CA VAL A 234 73.23 -66.60 -4.81
C VAL A 234 74.24 -65.43 -4.75
N SER A 235 73.96 -64.33 -5.43
CA SER A 235 74.53 -63.03 -5.06
C SER A 235 73.46 -62.24 -4.31
N ILE A 236 73.68 -62.11 -3.01
CA ILE A 236 72.95 -61.20 -2.14
C ILE A 236 73.39 -59.77 -2.49
N SER A 237 72.42 -58.91 -2.76
CA SER A 237 72.51 -57.44 -2.65
C SER A 237 71.13 -56.92 -2.31
#